data_AF-A0A1J3H4B2-F1
#
_entry.id   AF-A0A1J3H4B2-F1
#
_cell.length_a   1.000
_cell.length_b   1.000
_cell.length_c   1.000
_cell.angle_alpha   90.00
_cell.angle_beta   90.00
_cell.angle_gamma   90.00
#
_symmetry.space_group_name_H-M   'P 1'
#
loop_
_entity.id
_entity.type
_entity.pdbx_description
1 polymer ?
#
loop_
_entity_poly.entity_id
_entity_poly.type
_entity_poly.pdbx_seq_one_letter_code
_entity_poly.pdbx_strand_id
1 'polypeptide(L)'
;ESEENLEISINYIHNGKIWNRNEMDNVDEFFSYLVSNEINEENEDPEPRSVSECQNRHDWEKWKNAIQAELDSLNKREVFGPIVIIPKYVKPVGYKWVFVQKKK
;
A
#
# COMPACT_ATOMS: atom_id res chain seq x y z
N GLU A 1 -2.05 17.10 39.24
CA GLU A 1 -1.25 17.02 38.01
C GLU A 1 -2.02 16.17 37.02
N SER A 2 -2.20 16.63 35.78
CA SER A 2 -2.66 15.75 34.71
C SER A 2 -1.47 14.85 34.37
N GLU A 3 -1.60 13.53 34.59
CA GLU A 3 -0.57 12.57 34.18
C GLU A 3 -0.31 12.74 32.67
N GLU A 4 0.91 13.12 32.33
CA GLU A 4 1.35 13.23 30.93
C GLU A 4 1.37 11.82 30.33
N ASN A 5 0.40 11.52 29.46
CA ASN A 5 0.30 10.25 28.76
C ASN A 5 1.26 10.26 27.56
N LEU A 6 2.54 10.06 27.84
CA LEU A 6 3.61 10.06 26.83
C LEU A 6 3.78 8.68 26.19
N GLU A 7 3.89 8.63 24.87
CA GLU A 7 4.12 7.40 24.09
C GLU A 7 5.32 7.56 23.15
N ILE A 8 6.18 6.55 23.10
CA ILE A 8 7.40 6.55 22.30
C ILE A 8 7.06 6.19 20.85
N SER A 9 7.57 6.93 19.87
CA SER A 9 7.35 6.61 18.46
C SER A 9 7.96 5.25 18.08
N ILE A 10 7.39 4.58 17.08
CA ILE A 10 7.90 3.30 16.56
C ILE A 10 9.35 3.42 16.03
N ASN A 11 9.75 4.61 15.58
CA ASN A 11 11.07 4.90 15.01
C ASN A 11 11.90 5.80 15.94
N TYR A 12 11.64 5.75 17.26
CA TYR A 12 12.31 6.60 18.25
C TYR A 12 13.84 6.52 18.18
N ILE A 13 14.39 5.35 17.84
CA ILE A 13 15.84 5.17 17.65
C ILE A 13 16.41 6.06 16.52
N HIS A 14 15.60 6.36 15.50
CA HIS A 14 16.00 7.16 14.35
C HIS A 14 15.61 8.64 14.50
N ASN A 15 14.44 8.94 15.08
CA ASN A 15 13.89 10.30 15.09
C ASN A 15 13.74 10.93 16.49
N GLY A 16 13.93 10.17 17.57
CA GLY A 16 13.83 10.65 18.96
C GLY A 16 12.43 11.15 19.37
N LYS A 17 11.38 10.81 18.62
CA LYS A 17 10.05 11.41 18.76
C LYS A 17 9.21 10.77 19.87
N ILE A 18 8.58 11.62 20.68
CA ILE A 18 7.66 11.24 21.77
C ILE A 18 6.33 11.96 21.54
N TRP A 19 5.23 11.24 21.70
CA TRP A 19 3.86 11.71 21.49
C TRP A 19 3.16 11.97 22.82
N ASN A 20 2.41 13.08 22.92
CA ASN A 20 1.51 13.33 24.06
C ASN A 20 0.08 12.94 23.68
N ARG A 21 -0.42 11.81 24.22
CA ARG A 21 -1.76 11.30 23.90
C ARG A 21 -2.89 12.23 24.34
N ASN A 22 -2.65 13.09 25.33
CA ASN A 22 -3.65 14.03 25.82
C ASN A 22 -3.93 15.17 24.83
N GLU A 23 -3.04 15.40 23.85
CA GLU A 23 -3.16 16.45 22.82
C GLU A 23 -3.72 15.94 21.49
N MET A 24 -4.01 14.64 21.37
CA MET A 24 -4.49 14.01 20.13
C MET A 24 -6.00 13.82 20.18
N ASP A 25 -6.76 14.64 19.45
CA ASP A 25 -8.21 14.47 19.31
C ASP A 25 -8.53 13.23 18.47
N ASN A 26 -9.39 12.36 19.02
CA ASN A 26 -9.74 11.04 18.48
C ASN A 26 -8.52 10.09 18.37
N VAL A 27 -7.96 9.82 19.55
CA VAL A 27 -6.65 9.18 19.81
C VAL A 27 -6.40 7.97 18.91
N ASP A 28 -7.33 7.03 18.75
CA ASP A 28 -7.00 5.76 18.10
C ASP A 28 -6.93 5.84 16.56
N GLU A 29 -7.85 6.55 15.91
CA GLU A 29 -7.86 6.65 14.44
C GLU A 29 -6.75 7.59 13.94
N PHE A 30 -6.58 8.74 14.61
CA PHE A 30 -5.55 9.71 14.24
C PHE A 30 -4.14 9.18 14.53
N PHE A 31 -3.94 8.52 15.67
CA PHE A 31 -2.66 7.86 15.98
C PHE A 31 -2.34 6.74 14.99
N SER A 32 -3.31 5.86 14.70
CA SER A 32 -3.11 4.77 13.72
C SER A 32 -2.76 5.32 12.34
N TYR A 33 -3.41 6.41 11.92
CA TYR A 33 -3.08 7.10 10.68
C TYR A 33 -1.64 7.64 10.69
N LEU A 34 -1.24 8.39 11.71
CA LEU A 34 0.11 8.95 11.81
C LEU A 34 1.20 7.89 11.85
N VAL A 35 1.00 6.82 12.63
CA VAL A 35 1.93 5.68 12.68
C VAL A 35 2.04 5.01 11.31
N SER A 36 0.93 4.78 10.62
CA SER A 36 0.95 4.19 9.27
C SER A 36 1.67 5.08 8.25
N ASN A 37 1.56 6.40 8.40
CA ASN A 37 2.17 7.37 7.51
C ASN A 37 3.69 7.42 7.75
N GLU A 38 4.15 7.41 9.01
CA GLU A 38 5.58 7.30 9.36
C GLU A 38 6.22 6.02 8.80
N ILE A 39 5.54 4.86 8.92
CA ILE A 39 6.04 3.59 8.35
C ILE A 39 6.19 3.68 6.82
N ASN A 40 5.25 4.35 6.15
CA ASN A 40 5.27 4.50 4.70
C ASN A 40 6.32 5.51 4.21
N GLU A 41 6.51 6.62 4.90
CA GLU A 41 7.47 7.67 4.55
C GLU A 41 8.92 7.23 4.73
N GLU A 42 9.20 6.36 5.70
CA GLU A 42 10.53 5.79 5.94
C GLU A 42 10.87 4.57 5.06
N ASN A 43 9.94 4.12 4.19
CA ASN A 43 10.23 3.02 3.29
C ASN A 43 11.10 3.51 2.12
N GLU A 44 12.41 3.33 2.22
CA GLU A 44 13.39 3.62 1.16
C GLU A 44 13.06 2.91 -0.17
N ASP A 45 12.28 1.83 -0.11
CA ASP A 45 11.84 1.09 -1.28
C ASP A 45 10.29 0.92 -1.31
N PRO A 46 9.55 1.98 -1.69
CA PRO A 46 8.10 1.94 -1.70
C PRO A 46 7.57 0.99 -2.78
N GLU A 47 6.46 0.32 -2.47
CA GLU A 47 5.81 -0.57 -3.43
C GLU A 47 5.31 0.23 -4.65
N PRO A 48 5.55 -0.28 -5.87
CA PRO A 48 5.11 0.41 -7.08
C PRO A 48 3.58 0.43 -7.15
N ARG A 49 3.01 1.54 -7.62
CA ARG A 49 1.55 1.70 -7.76
C ARG A 49 1.07 1.46 -9.18
N SER A 50 2.01 1.30 -10.11
CA SER A 50 1.73 1.14 -11.53
C SER A 50 2.77 0.24 -12.21
N VAL A 51 2.39 -0.37 -13.33
CA VAL A 51 3.33 -1.16 -14.16
C VAL A 51 4.49 -0.29 -14.66
N SER A 52 4.24 0.98 -14.97
CA SER A 52 5.27 1.93 -15.36
C SER A 52 6.30 2.17 -14.24
N GLU A 53 5.86 2.25 -12.98
CA GLU A 53 6.79 2.31 -11.85
C GLU A 53 7.59 1.01 -11.73
N CYS A 54 6.97 -0.16 -11.89
CA CYS A 54 7.70 -1.44 -11.90
C CYS A 54 8.80 -1.49 -12.97
N GLN A 55 8.54 -0.95 -14.17
CA GLN A 55 9.49 -0.94 -15.28
C GLN A 55 10.73 -0.08 -15.03
N ASN A 56 10.58 0.99 -14.24
CA ASN A 56 11.68 1.91 -13.92
C ASN A 56 12.55 1.41 -12.75
N ARG A 57 12.17 0.30 -12.10
CA ARG A 57 12.91 -0.25 -10.96
C ARG A 57 13.98 -1.25 -11.38
N HIS A 58 15.02 -1.35 -10.56
CA HIS A 58 16.12 -2.28 -10.76
C HIS A 58 15.68 -3.76 -10.78
N ASP A 59 14.57 -4.08 -10.09
CA ASP A 59 14.00 -5.43 -9.99
C ASP A 59 12.88 -5.70 -11.02
N TRP A 60 12.83 -4.93 -12.11
CA TRP A 60 11.82 -5.05 -13.17
C TRP A 60 11.60 -6.49 -13.64
N GLU A 61 12.66 -7.28 -13.83
CA GLU A 61 12.51 -8.66 -14.30
C GLU A 61 11.68 -9.53 -13.34
N LYS A 62 11.82 -9.32 -12.02
CA LYS A 62 11.01 -10.01 -11.02
C LYS A 62 9.55 -9.58 -11.09
N TRP A 63 9.30 -8.28 -11.23
CA TRP A 63 7.94 -7.75 -11.40
C TRP A 63 7.29 -8.28 -12.67
N LYS A 64 8.01 -8.28 -13.79
CA LYS A 64 7.54 -8.82 -15.06
C LYS A 64 7.16 -10.29 -14.94
N ASN A 65 8.00 -11.11 -14.31
CA ASN A 65 7.72 -12.52 -14.10
C ASN A 65 6.50 -12.74 -13.19
N ALA A 66 6.35 -11.95 -12.13
CA ALA A 66 5.18 -12.02 -11.26
C ALA A 66 3.87 -11.62 -11.99
N ILE A 67 3.90 -10.53 -12.76
CA ILE A 67 2.77 -10.09 -13.58
C ILE A 67 2.39 -11.19 -14.58
N GLN A 68 3.38 -11.79 -15.27
CA GLN A 68 3.12 -12.85 -16.23
C GLN A 68 2.52 -14.08 -15.56
N ALA A 69 3.05 -14.51 -14.41
CA ALA A 69 2.52 -15.66 -13.67
C ALA A 69 1.05 -15.45 -13.25
N GLU A 70 0.69 -14.25 -12.81
CA GLU A 70 -0.71 -13.91 -12.51
C GLU A 70 -1.59 -13.92 -13.76
N LEU A 71 -1.15 -13.30 -14.87
CA LEU A 71 -1.88 -13.33 -16.13
C LEU A 71 -2.08 -14.77 -16.65
N ASP A 72 -1.06 -15.61 -16.57
CA ASP A 72 -1.13 -17.03 -16.97
C ASP A 72 -2.11 -17.81 -16.08
N SER A 73 -2.12 -17.54 -14.77
CA SER A 73 -3.08 -18.11 -13.82
C SER A 73 -4.52 -17.70 -14.14
N LEU A 74 -4.74 -16.42 -14.44
CA LEU A 74 -6.05 -15.89 -14.83
C LEU A 74 -6.53 -16.51 -16.16
N ASN A 75 -5.65 -16.60 -17.15
CA ASN A 75 -5.93 -17.26 -18.43
C ASN A 75 -6.28 -18.74 -18.26
N LYS A 76 -5.50 -19.47 -17.44
CA LYS A 76 -5.75 -20.89 -17.15
C LYS A 76 -7.12 -21.13 -16.50
N ARG A 77 -7.63 -20.15 -15.76
CA ARG A 77 -8.95 -20.20 -15.10
C ARG A 77 -10.07 -19.62 -15.96
N GLU A 78 -9.76 -19.18 -17.18
CA GLU A 78 -10.72 -18.59 -18.13
C GLU A 78 -11.53 -17.44 -17.52
N VAL A 79 -10.91 -16.63 -16.65
CA VAL A 79 -11.62 -15.54 -15.96
C VAL A 79 -12.05 -14.41 -16.91
N PHE A 80 -11.37 -14.28 -18.04
CA PHE A 80 -11.64 -13.23 -19.02
C PHE A 80 -12.75 -13.69 -19.96
N GLY A 81 -13.92 -13.05 -19.81
CA GLY A 81 -15.00 -13.20 -20.77
C GLY A 81 -14.75 -12.45 -22.08
N PRO A 82 -15.64 -12.60 -23.06
CA PRO A 82 -15.60 -11.81 -24.29
C PRO A 82 -15.65 -10.31 -23.97
N ILE A 83 -14.93 -9.51 -24.75
CA ILE A 83 -14.95 -8.06 -24.62
C ILE A 83 -16.34 -7.57 -25.04
N VAL A 84 -17.11 -7.01 -24.11
CA VAL A 84 -18.46 -6.49 -24.35
C VAL A 84 -18.46 -4.97 -24.25
N ILE A 85 -19.19 -4.30 -25.15
CA ILE A 85 -19.43 -2.86 -25.04
C ILE A 85 -20.28 -2.60 -23.80
N ILE A 86 -19.85 -1.66 -22.96
CA ILE A 86 -20.59 -1.28 -21.75
C ILE A 86 -21.99 -0.77 -22.16
N PRO A 87 -23.08 -1.37 -21.65
CA PRO A 87 -24.43 -0.91 -21.96
C PRO A 87 -24.67 0.53 -21.53
N LYS A 88 -25.56 1.24 -22.24
CA LYS A 88 -25.95 2.61 -21.87
C LYS A 88 -26.48 2.62 -20.44
N TYR A 89 -26.03 3.61 -19.66
CA TYR A 89 -26.41 3.83 -18.25
C TYR A 89 -25.88 2.79 -17.24
N VAL A 90 -24.95 1.91 -17.62
CA VAL A 90 -24.28 0.97 -16.71
C VAL A 90 -22.90 1.49 -16.33
N LYS A 91 -22.57 1.50 -15.03
CA LYS A 91 -21.21 1.75 -14.55
C LYS A 91 -20.49 0.41 -14.40
N PRO A 92 -19.39 0.15 -15.13
CA PRO A 92 -18.63 -1.08 -14.97
C PRO A 92 -17.95 -1.07 -13.60
N VAL A 93 -17.72 -2.27 -13.06
CA VAL A 93 -16.83 -2.45 -11.92
C VAL A 93 -15.41 -2.19 -12.40
N GLY A 94 -14.68 -1.32 -11.69
CA GLY A 94 -13.30 -1.02 -12.01
C GLY A 94 -12.37 -2.22 -11.75
N TYR A 95 -11.14 -2.11 -12.23
CA TYR A 95 -10.05 -3.02 -11.91
C TYR A 95 -8.83 -2.22 -11.45
N LYS A 96 -8.01 -2.83 -10.60
CA LYS A 96 -6.76 -2.23 -10.11
C LYS A 96 -5.72 -3.32 -9.92
N TRP A 97 -4.50 -3.05 -10.39
CA TRP A 97 -3.33 -3.84 -10.02
C TRP A 97 -2.82 -3.39 -8.65
N VAL A 98 -2.54 -4.35 -7.77
CA VAL A 98 -1.91 -4.12 -6.47
C VAL A 98 -0.59 -4.89 -6.49
N PHE A 99 0.51 -4.17 -6.33
CA PHE A 99 1.85 -4.73 -6.35
C PHE A 99 2.37 -4.77 -4.92
N VAL A 100 2.67 -5.97 -4.42
CA VAL A 100 3.16 -6.17 -3.06
C VAL A 100 4.45 -6.97 -3.14
N GLN A 101 5.52 -6.45 -2.54
CA GLN A 101 6.79 -7.16 -2.47
C GLN A 101 6.80 -8.01 -1.19
N LYS A 102 7.00 -9.32 -1.32
CA LYS A 102 7.24 -10.16 -0.13
C LYS A 102 8.62 -9.83 0.44
N LYS A 103 8.64 -9.05 1.52
CA LYS A 103 9.83 -8.86 2.35
C LYS A 103 10.10 -10.17 3.12
N LYS A 104 11.35 -10.66 3.07
CA LYS A 104 11.80 -11.84 3.81
C LYS A 104 12.21 -11.48 5.22
#